data_AF-A0A8T5RM69-F1
#
_entry.id   AF-A0A8T5RM69-F1
#
_cell.length_a   1.000
_cell.length_b   1.000
_cell.length_c   1.000
_cell.angle_alpha   90.00
_cell.angle_beta   90.00
_cell.angle_gamma   90.00
#
_symmetry.space_group_name_H-M   'P 1'
#
loop_
_entity.id
_entity.type
_entity.pdbx_description
1 polymer ?
#
loop_
_entity_poly.entity_id
_entity_poly.type
_entity_poly.pdbx_seq_one_letter_code
_entity_poly.pdbx_strand_id
1 'polypeptide(L)'
;STPSNILLLIFGPIVSLQFPAILISQVGYWIGGMPFEVGALILFIGFIIAPLVAAILSGRFGENKIEAFGGWFAAVMISALVVIIWFLIDLIGIGAPIETIFSLVLTYIGIGLIYGFGYGCISLLLTKEI
;
A
#
# COMPACT_ATOMS: atom_id res chain seq x y z
N SER A 1 -3.00 -20.02 10.38
CA SER A 1 -2.88 -18.87 9.46
C SER A 1 -3.09 -19.38 8.05
N THR A 2 -4.18 -18.99 7.40
CA THR A 2 -4.46 -19.32 5.99
C THR A 2 -3.42 -18.63 5.09
N PRO A 3 -3.01 -19.23 3.96
CA PRO A 3 -2.05 -18.63 3.02
C PRO A 3 -2.41 -17.21 2.56
N SER A 4 -3.71 -16.89 2.56
CA SER A 4 -4.26 -15.57 2.28
C SER A 4 -3.74 -14.47 3.22
N ASN A 5 -3.43 -14.79 4.48
CA ASN A 5 -2.89 -13.82 5.45
C ASN A 5 -1.43 -13.46 5.16
N ILE A 6 -0.67 -14.37 4.54
CA ILE A 6 0.74 -14.12 4.19
C ILE A 6 0.81 -13.15 3.01
N LEU A 7 -0.07 -13.28 2.03
CA LEU A 7 -0.15 -12.34 0.90
C LEU A 7 -0.51 -10.93 1.37
N LEU A 8 -1.42 -10.80 2.34
CA LEU A 8 -1.77 -9.51 2.95
C LEU A 8 -0.57 -8.91 3.71
N LEU A 9 0.21 -9.73 4.42
CA LEU A 9 1.42 -9.27 5.13
C LEU A 9 2.50 -8.74 4.17
N ILE A 10 2.63 -9.33 2.98
CA ILE A 10 3.66 -8.95 2.00
C ILE A 10 3.21 -7.76 1.15
N PHE A 11 1.98 -7.77 0.64
CA PHE A 11 1.52 -6.78 -0.32
C PHE A 11 0.67 -5.67 0.31
N GLY A 12 -0.03 -5.94 1.40
CA GLY A 12 -0.88 -4.96 2.10
C GLY A 12 -0.16 -3.66 2.47
N PRO A 13 1.12 -3.68 2.90
CA PRO A 13 1.81 -2.46 3.27
C PRO A 13 2.06 -1.45 2.13
N ILE A 14 2.00 -1.91 0.87
CA ILE A 14 2.24 -1.06 -0.31
C ILE A 14 1.00 -0.23 -0.67
N VAL A 15 -0.21 -0.72 -0.37
CA VAL A 15 -1.50 -0.12 -0.76
C VAL A 15 -2.47 0.02 0.42
N SER A 16 -1.91 0.17 1.63
CA SER A 16 -2.71 0.17 2.86
C SER A 16 -3.68 1.36 2.91
N LEU A 17 -4.97 1.02 3.01
CA LEU A 17 -6.10 1.95 3.20
C LEU A 17 -6.01 2.76 4.50
N GLN A 18 -5.22 2.25 5.45
CA GLN A 18 -5.14 2.79 6.80
C GLN A 18 -4.25 4.03 6.87
N PHE A 19 -3.45 4.31 5.85
CA PHE A 19 -2.61 5.50 5.78
C PHE A 19 -3.31 6.57 4.92
N PRO A 20 -3.55 7.81 5.39
CA PRO A 20 -3.09 8.47 6.62
C PRO A 20 -4.11 8.51 7.78
N ALA A 21 -5.29 7.91 7.63
CA ALA A 21 -6.37 8.02 8.64
C ALA A 21 -6.01 7.42 10.01
N ILE A 22 -5.33 6.26 10.04
CA ILE A 22 -4.80 5.67 11.28
C ILE A 22 -3.71 6.54 11.90
N LEU A 23 -2.97 7.28 11.08
CA LEU A 23 -1.89 8.16 11.53
C LEU A 23 -2.46 9.35 12.31
N ILE A 24 -3.49 9.98 11.75
CA ILE A 24 -4.19 11.10 12.38
C ILE A 24 -4.90 10.65 13.66
N SER A 25 -5.54 9.47 13.64
CA SER A 25 -6.24 8.97 14.83
C SER A 25 -5.28 8.55 15.94
N GLN A 26 -4.16 7.88 15.63
CA GLN A 26 -3.16 7.50 16.63
C GLN A 26 -2.45 8.71 17.24
N VAL A 27 -2.11 9.72 16.43
CA VAL A 27 -1.58 10.99 16.95
C VAL A 27 -2.62 11.67 17.85
N GLY A 28 -3.90 11.67 17.46
CA GLY A 28 -4.99 12.19 18.30
C GLY A 28 -5.11 11.45 19.64
N TYR A 29 -4.95 10.12 19.64
CA TYR A 29 -4.97 9.31 20.85
C TYR A 29 -3.78 9.59 21.78
N TRP A 30 -2.58 9.79 21.24
CA TRP A 30 -1.40 10.17 22.04
C TRP A 30 -1.54 11.56 22.64
N ILE A 31 -2.07 12.52 21.87
CA ILE A 31 -2.38 13.87 22.39
C ILE A 31 -3.45 13.79 23.49
N GLY A 32 -4.39 12.85 23.38
CA GLY A 32 -5.42 12.56 24.39
C GLY A 32 -4.92 11.82 25.64
N GLY A 33 -3.61 11.53 25.74
CA GLY A 33 -3.01 10.89 26.92
C GLY A 33 -3.15 9.37 26.96
N MET A 34 -3.56 8.72 25.86
CA MET A 34 -3.57 7.26 25.79
C MET A 34 -2.16 6.69 25.59
N PRO A 35 -1.89 5.49 26.13
CA PRO A 35 -0.56 4.90 26.08
C PRO A 35 -0.11 4.63 24.64
N PHE A 36 1.18 4.86 24.41
CA PHE A 36 1.83 4.64 23.12
C PHE A 36 1.91 3.14 22.82
N GLU A 37 1.20 2.68 21.79
CA GLU A 37 1.25 1.28 21.35
C GLU A 37 2.38 1.08 20.33
N VAL A 38 3.44 0.38 20.74
CA VAL A 38 4.63 0.09 19.91
C VAL A 38 4.26 -0.68 18.63
N GLY A 39 3.24 -1.54 18.68
CA GLY A 39 2.74 -2.26 17.51
C GLY A 39 2.23 -1.33 16.39
N ALA A 40 1.55 -0.25 16.76
CA ALA A 40 1.08 0.75 15.80
C ALA A 40 2.25 1.52 15.14
N LEU A 41 3.33 1.77 15.89
CA LEU A 41 4.55 2.39 15.34
C LEU A 41 5.25 1.46 14.34
N ILE A 42 5.37 0.17 14.65
CA ILE A 42 6.00 -0.81 13.75
C ILE A 42 5.22 -0.89 12.43
N LEU A 43 3.88 -0.93 12.51
CA LEU A 43 3.01 -0.90 11.34
C LEU A 43 3.15 0.41 10.55
N PHE A 44 3.21 1.55 11.24
CA PHE A 44 3.46 2.87 10.64
C PHE A 44 4.76 2.92 9.84
N ILE A 45 5.86 2.43 10.44
CA ILE A 45 7.16 2.35 9.77
C ILE A 45 7.06 1.45 8.54
N GLY A 46 6.40 0.29 8.66
CA GLY A 46 6.17 -0.62 7.54
C GLY A 46 5.43 0.03 6.37
N PHE A 47 4.37 0.81 6.66
CA PHE A 47 3.53 1.45 5.63
C PHE A 47 4.19 2.63 4.91
N ILE A 48 5.21 3.26 5.48
CA ILE A 48 5.98 4.33 4.82
C ILE A 48 7.26 3.76 4.19
N ILE A 49 8.00 2.96 4.94
CA ILE A 49 9.33 2.51 4.54
C ILE A 49 9.24 1.46 3.43
N ALA A 50 8.28 0.53 3.48
CA ALA A 50 8.17 -0.50 2.43
C ALA A 50 7.94 0.10 1.03
N PRO A 51 6.93 0.97 0.80
CA PRO A 51 6.76 1.58 -0.51
C PRO A 51 7.93 2.51 -0.90
N LEU A 52 8.51 3.23 0.07
CA LEU A 52 9.68 4.08 -0.18
C LEU A 52 10.90 3.28 -0.64
N VAL A 53 11.25 2.20 0.07
CA VAL A 53 12.39 1.33 -0.26
C VAL A 53 12.14 0.65 -1.61
N ALA A 54 10.94 0.15 -1.86
CA ALA A 54 10.59 -0.46 -3.14
C ALA A 54 10.70 0.53 -4.31
N ALA A 55 10.25 1.78 -4.14
CA ALA A 55 10.43 2.84 -5.13
C ALA A 55 11.91 3.19 -5.36
N ILE A 56 12.71 3.26 -4.29
CA ILE A 56 14.17 3.48 -4.36
C ILE A 56 14.84 2.36 -5.16
N LEU A 57 14.52 1.10 -4.86
CA LEU A 57 15.08 -0.05 -5.56
C LEU A 57 14.67 -0.03 -7.04
N SER A 58 13.42 0.26 -7.35
CA SER A 58 12.94 0.40 -8.72
C SER A 58 13.71 1.47 -9.51
N GLY A 59 13.96 2.62 -8.89
CA GLY A 59 14.80 3.68 -9.48
C GLY A 59 16.26 3.27 -9.67
N ARG A 60 16.86 2.61 -8.67
CA ARG A 60 18.27 2.17 -8.69
C ARG A 60 18.57 1.11 -9.74
N PHE A 61 17.62 0.21 -9.98
CA PHE A 61 17.81 -0.93 -10.87
C PHE A 61 17.22 -0.74 -12.27
N GLY A 62 16.36 0.26 -12.50
CA GLY A 62 15.86 0.57 -13.84
C GLY A 62 16.96 1.15 -14.73
N GLU A 63 17.02 0.69 -15.99
CA GLU A 63 17.99 1.19 -16.97
C GLU A 63 17.56 2.55 -17.53
N ASN A 64 16.25 2.80 -17.58
CA ASN A 64 15.67 4.05 -18.03
C ASN A 64 14.49 4.50 -17.15
N LYS A 65 14.12 5.79 -17.26
CA LYS A 65 13.06 6.42 -16.42
C LYS A 65 11.71 5.70 -16.53
N ILE A 66 11.37 5.18 -17.71
CA ILE A 66 10.10 4.49 -17.95
C ILE A 66 10.09 3.12 -17.26
N GLU A 67 11.19 2.38 -17.31
CA GLU A 67 11.34 1.08 -16.66
C GLU A 67 11.33 1.22 -15.14
N ALA A 68 12.06 2.19 -14.60
CA ALA A 68 12.08 2.48 -13.18
C ALA A 68 10.71 2.89 -12.63
N PHE A 69 9.99 3.77 -13.35
CA PHE A 69 8.65 4.17 -12.96
C PHE A 69 7.64 3.04 -13.16
N GLY A 70 7.72 2.36 -14.31
CA GLY A 70 6.82 1.26 -14.68
C GLY A 70 6.95 0.05 -13.78
N GLY A 71 8.17 -0.31 -13.35
CA GLY A 71 8.42 -1.38 -12.40
C GLY A 71 7.81 -1.10 -11.03
N TRP A 72 7.95 0.13 -10.53
CA TRP A 72 7.31 0.58 -9.30
C TRP A 72 5.79 0.56 -9.43
N PHE A 73 5.27 1.19 -10.49
CA PHE A 73 3.85 1.30 -10.73
C PHE A 73 3.19 -0.09 -10.87
N ALA A 74 3.85 -1.03 -11.57
CA ALA A 74 3.40 -2.41 -11.67
C ALA A 74 3.37 -3.10 -10.30
N ALA A 75 4.40 -2.92 -9.47
CA ALA A 75 4.44 -3.49 -8.12
C ALA A 75 3.28 -3.00 -7.25
N VAL A 76 2.95 -1.70 -7.32
CA VAL A 76 1.80 -1.12 -6.61
C VAL A 76 0.47 -1.68 -7.14
N MET A 77 0.31 -1.77 -8.46
CA MET A 77 -0.92 -2.31 -9.05
C MET A 77 -1.13 -3.80 -8.74
N ILE A 78 -0.06 -4.60 -8.76
CA ILE A 78 -0.11 -6.01 -8.35
C ILE A 78 -0.50 -6.11 -6.87
N SER A 79 0.08 -5.26 -6.02
CA SER A 79 -0.29 -5.20 -4.61
C SER A 79 -1.77 -4.86 -4.42
N ALA A 80 -2.28 -3.83 -5.12
CA ALA A 80 -3.70 -3.47 -5.10
C ALA A 80 -4.60 -4.64 -5.51
N LEU A 81 -4.25 -5.35 -6.59
CA LEU A 81 -5.00 -6.52 -7.06
C LEU A 81 -5.03 -7.66 -6.04
N VAL A 82 -3.89 -7.97 -5.40
CA VAL A 82 -3.82 -9.02 -4.38
C VAL A 82 -4.73 -8.69 -3.19
N VAL A 83 -4.72 -7.44 -2.74
CA VAL A 83 -5.59 -7.00 -1.63
C VAL A 83 -7.07 -7.02 -2.04
N ILE A 84 -7.39 -6.59 -3.26
CA ILE A 84 -8.76 -6.67 -3.79
C ILE A 84 -9.24 -8.12 -3.81
N ILE A 85 -8.46 -9.04 -4.39
CA ILE A 85 -8.83 -10.46 -4.47
C ILE A 85 -9.06 -11.04 -3.07
N TRP A 86 -8.19 -10.71 -2.12
CA TRP A 86 -8.33 -11.14 -0.73
C TRP A 86 -9.66 -10.68 -0.11
N PHE A 87 -9.97 -9.39 -0.23
CA PHE A 87 -11.23 -8.84 0.30
C PHE A 87 -12.46 -9.37 -0.42
N LEU A 88 -12.38 -9.62 -1.73
CA LEU A 88 -13.48 -10.22 -2.49
C LEU A 88 -13.82 -11.62 -1.99
N ILE A 89 -12.80 -12.46 -1.72
CA ILE A 89 -13.02 -13.80 -1.17
C ILE A 89 -13.73 -13.72 0.19
N ASP A 90 -13.32 -12.77 1.04
CA ASP A 90 -13.89 -12.61 2.38
C ASP A 90 -15.33 -12.05 2.33
N LEU A 91 -15.56 -11.00 1.55
CA LEU A 91 -16.87 -10.34 1.40
C LEU A 91 -17.92 -11.23 0.71
N ILE A 92 -17.51 -12.01 -0.30
CA ILE A 92 -18.40 -12.99 -0.94
C ILE A 92 -18.76 -14.09 0.05
N GLY A 93 -17.80 -14.53 0.88
CA GLY A 93 -18.02 -15.54 1.91
C GLY A 93 -19.08 -15.17 2.95
N ILE A 94 -19.26 -13.87 3.23
CA ILE A 94 -20.27 -13.36 4.17
C ILE A 94 -21.53 -12.79 3.50
N GLY A 95 -21.65 -12.88 2.18
CA GLY A 95 -22.83 -12.40 1.44
C GLY A 95 -22.99 -10.87 1.48
N ALA A 96 -21.88 -10.12 1.43
CA ALA A 96 -21.91 -8.67 1.51
C ALA A 96 -22.68 -8.02 0.34
N PRO A 97 -23.30 -6.83 0.54
CA PRO A 97 -23.96 -6.09 -0.53
C PRO A 97 -23.00 -5.76 -1.68
N ILE A 98 -23.52 -5.78 -2.91
CA ILE A 98 -22.71 -5.50 -4.11
C ILE A 98 -22.13 -4.08 -4.11
N GLU A 99 -22.82 -3.13 -3.48
CA GLU A 99 -22.34 -1.75 -3.30
C GLU A 99 -21.05 -1.71 -2.47
N THR A 100 -20.95 -2.53 -1.42
CA THR A 100 -19.75 -2.63 -0.57
C THR A 100 -18.58 -3.20 -1.36
N ILE A 101 -18.84 -4.23 -2.16
CA ILE A 101 -17.84 -4.85 -3.05
C ILE A 101 -17.32 -3.83 -4.06
N PHE A 102 -18.22 -3.11 -4.73
CA PHE A 102 -17.87 -2.12 -5.74
C PHE A 102 -17.08 -0.94 -5.14
N SER A 103 -17.52 -0.43 -3.99
CA SER A 103 -16.82 0.63 -3.27
C SER A 103 -15.39 0.21 -2.89
N LEU A 104 -15.19 -1.04 -2.44
CA LEU A 104 -13.88 -1.55 -2.06
C LEU A 104 -12.93 -1.64 -3.25
N VAL A 105 -13.40 -2.21 -4.37
CA VAL A 105 -12.61 -2.32 -5.60
C VAL A 105 -12.15 -0.94 -6.08
N LEU A 106 -13.07 0.03 -6.17
CA LEU A 106 -12.73 1.39 -6.57
C LEU A 106 -11.72 2.04 -5.61
N THR A 107 -11.87 1.82 -4.32
CA THR A 107 -10.99 2.38 -3.29
C THR A 107 -9.56 1.90 -3.45
N TYR A 108 -9.35 0.58 -3.57
CA TYR A 108 -7.99 0.04 -3.70
C TYR A 108 -7.35 0.32 -5.06
N ILE A 109 -8.14 0.42 -6.14
CA ILE A 109 -7.64 0.92 -7.43
C ILE A 109 -7.19 2.37 -7.29
N GLY A 110 -8.00 3.23 -6.68
CA GLY A 110 -7.67 4.63 -6.44
C GLY A 110 -6.40 4.81 -5.62
N ILE A 111 -6.24 4.02 -4.56
CA ILE A 111 -5.02 4.02 -3.73
C ILE A 111 -3.81 3.53 -4.52
N GLY A 112 -3.96 2.44 -5.29
CA GLY A 112 -2.91 1.94 -6.16
C GLY A 112 -2.41 3.00 -7.14
N LEU A 113 -3.32 3.77 -7.74
CA LEU A 113 -2.97 4.89 -8.61
C LEU A 113 -2.24 6.00 -7.83
N ILE A 114 -2.79 6.46 -6.71
CA ILE A 114 -2.20 7.55 -5.90
C ILE A 114 -0.79 7.17 -5.42
N TYR A 115 -0.59 5.95 -4.93
CA TYR A 115 0.70 5.48 -4.42
C TYR A 115 1.67 5.17 -5.55
N GLY A 116 1.16 4.63 -6.66
CA GLY A 116 1.90 4.41 -7.89
C GLY A 116 2.51 5.70 -8.41
N PHE A 117 1.71 6.76 -8.52
CA PHE A 117 2.21 8.08 -8.93
C PHE A 117 3.06 8.75 -7.84
N GLY A 118 2.60 8.76 -6.59
CA GLY A 118 3.22 9.50 -5.49
C GLY A 118 4.66 9.07 -5.23
N TYR A 119 4.89 7.77 -5.03
CA TYR A 119 6.24 7.22 -4.83
C TYR A 119 6.96 6.96 -6.16
N GLY A 120 6.24 6.92 -7.30
CA GLY A 120 6.85 6.77 -8.62
C GLY A 120 7.76 7.93 -8.99
N CYS A 121 7.46 9.15 -8.52
CA CYS A 121 8.35 10.29 -8.64
C CYS A 121 9.71 10.07 -7.96
N ILE A 122 9.75 9.32 -6.85
CA ILE A 122 10.99 8.99 -6.13
C ILE A 122 11.83 8.00 -6.95
N SER A 123 11.19 7.03 -7.59
CA SER A 123 11.84 6.10 -8.53
C SER A 123 12.50 6.87 -9.67
N LEU A 124 11.80 7.86 -10.26
CA LEU A 124 12.31 8.69 -11.36
C LEU A 124 13.53 9.54 -10.95
N LEU A 125 13.58 10.04 -9.72
CA LEU A 125 14.71 10.83 -9.21
C LEU A 125 16.00 10.01 -9.05
N LEU A 126 15.86 8.70 -8.85
CA LEU A 126 16.98 7.81 -8.56
C LEU A 126 17.46 7.03 -9.78
N THR A 127 16.72 7.13 -10.88
CA THR A 127 17.07 6.48 -12.13
C THR A 127 18.24 7.21 -12.77
N LYS A 128 19.20 6.43 -13.32
CA LYS A 128 20.31 7.00 -14.06
C LYS A 128 19.78 7.71 -15.30
N GLU A 129 20.30 8.90 -15.57
CA GLU A 129 20.01 9.59 -16.82
C GLU A 129 20.77 8.87 -17.95
N ILE A 130 20.02 8.37 -18.93
CA ILE A 130 20.54 8.21 -20.28
C ILE A 130 20.33 9.55 -20.98
#